data_AF-A0A2M7S0I9-F1
#
_entry.id   AF-A0A2M7S0I9-F1
#
_cell.length_a   1.000
_cell.length_b   1.000
_cell.length_c   1.000
_cell.angle_alpha   90.00
_cell.angle_beta   90.00
_cell.angle_gamma   90.00
#
_symmetry.space_group_name_H-M   'P 1'
#
loop_
_entity.id
_entity.type
_entity.pdbx_description
1 polymer ?
#
loop_
_entity_poly.entity_id
_entity_poly.type
_entity_poly.pdbx_seq_one_letter_code
_entity_poly.pdbx_strand_id
1 'polypeptide(L)'
;MFKNILKELRNHAPFTAFGAITGIVVMLVFKNIPSQTAYHIFYILHPAHIFLSALVTAAMYKLHTCEHIGTKCITGKCNLWILLLIGYTGSVGIATLSDSIIPFVGESLLNLPNKGIHIGFIEKWWLVNPLALAGIAVAY
;
A
#
# COMPACT_ATOMS: atom_id res chain seq x y z
N MET A 1 -14.61 16.00 13.03
CA MET A 1 -13.62 15.44 12.07
C MET A 1 -12.27 15.14 12.73
N PHE A 2 -11.50 16.13 13.19
CA PHE A 2 -10.17 15.90 13.77
C PHE A 2 -10.16 14.95 15.00
N LYS A 3 -11.13 15.08 15.90
CA LYS A 3 -11.30 14.17 17.05
C LYS A 3 -11.50 12.71 16.63
N ASN A 4 -12.20 12.47 15.52
CA ASN A 4 -12.41 11.11 15.00
C ASN A 4 -11.13 10.58 14.39
N ILE A 5 -10.42 11.39 13.60
CA ILE A 5 -9.11 11.01 13.03
C ILE A 5 -8.14 10.62 14.14
N LEU A 6 -8.03 11.44 15.20
CA LEU A 6 -7.13 11.15 16.32
C LEU A 6 -7.54 9.88 17.07
N LYS A 7 -8.85 9.64 17.24
CA LYS A 7 -9.38 8.41 17.84
C LYS A 7 -9.00 7.19 17.01
N GLU A 8 -9.21 7.24 15.70
CA GLU A 8 -8.86 6.12 14.80
C GLU A 8 -7.34 5.88 14.77
N LEU A 9 -6.52 6.93 14.70
CA LEU A 9 -5.06 6.80 14.77
C LEU A 9 -4.60 6.18 16.10
N ARG A 10 -5.19 6.57 17.24
CA ARG A 10 -4.87 6.00 18.54
C ARG A 10 -5.25 4.51 18.63
N ASN A 11 -6.40 4.14 18.06
CA ASN A 11 -6.84 2.75 18.00
C ASN A 11 -5.96 1.90 17.06
N HIS A 12 -5.41 2.50 16.01
CA HIS A 12 -4.53 1.82 15.04
C HIS A 12 -3.06 1.77 15.49
N ALA A 13 -2.62 2.71 16.33
CA ALA A 13 -1.26 2.79 16.84
C ALA A 13 -0.65 1.46 17.34
N PRO A 14 -1.34 0.61 18.15
CA PRO A 14 -0.76 -0.66 18.57
C PRO A 14 -0.50 -1.63 17.41
N PHE A 15 -1.38 -1.67 16.42
CA PHE A 15 -1.21 -2.51 15.23
C PHE A 15 -0.07 -2.01 14.36
N THR A 16 0.03 -0.68 14.18
CA THR A 16 1.15 -0.05 13.46
C THR A 16 2.48 -0.31 14.17
N ALA A 17 2.52 -0.16 15.50
CA ALA A 17 3.73 -0.41 16.29
C ALA A 17 4.15 -1.89 16.21
N PHE A 18 3.19 -2.82 16.33
CA PHE A 18 3.47 -4.24 16.16
C PHE A 18 4.00 -4.56 14.76
N GLY A 19 3.38 -4.01 13.70
CA GLY A 19 3.86 -4.13 12.33
C GLY A 19 5.28 -3.57 12.13
N ALA A 20 5.57 -2.40 12.70
CA ALA A 20 6.89 -1.79 12.62
C ALA A 20 7.96 -2.62 13.35
N ILE A 21 7.67 -3.09 14.58
CA ILE A 21 8.60 -3.92 15.36
C ILE A 21 8.87 -5.23 14.65
N THR A 22 7.82 -5.91 14.16
CA THR A 22 7.98 -7.16 13.41
C THR A 22 8.79 -6.94 12.13
N GLY A 23 8.56 -5.85 11.39
CA GLY A 23 9.37 -5.47 10.24
C GLY A 23 10.85 -5.30 10.57
N ILE A 24 11.18 -4.60 11.67
CA ILE A 24 12.57 -4.44 12.14
C ILE A 24 13.19 -5.79 12.50
N VAL A 25 12.46 -6.67 13.21
CA VAL A 25 12.94 -8.01 13.55
C VAL A 25 13.23 -8.81 12.28
N VAL A 26 12.33 -8.80 11.30
CA VAL A 26 12.53 -9.45 9.99
C VAL A 26 13.77 -8.89 9.30
N MET A 27 13.96 -7.57 9.24
CA MET A 27 15.16 -6.95 8.65
C MET A 27 16.45 -7.43 9.34
N LEU A 28 16.46 -7.50 10.67
CA LEU A 28 17.63 -7.96 11.44
C LEU A 28 17.96 -9.43 11.20
N VAL A 29 16.94 -10.29 11.10
CA VAL A 29 17.09 -11.73 10.84
C VAL A 29 17.58 -11.97 9.41
N PHE A 30 17.05 -11.24 8.44
CA PHE A 30 17.32 -11.48 7.01
C PHE A 30 18.40 -10.56 6.41
N LYS A 31 19.11 -9.74 7.21
CA LYS A 31 20.12 -8.79 6.72
C LYS A 31 21.26 -9.41 5.89
N ASN A 32 21.55 -10.69 6.10
CA ASN A 32 22.67 -11.40 5.45
C ASN A 32 22.21 -12.36 4.33
N ILE A 33 20.97 -12.23 3.84
CA ILE A 33 20.47 -13.14 2.80
C ILE A 33 21.20 -12.92 1.47
N PRO A 34 21.44 -13.98 0.68
CA PRO A 34 21.99 -13.83 -0.66
C PRO A 34 21.08 -12.95 -1.53
N SER A 35 21.69 -12.12 -2.37
CA SER A 35 20.98 -11.19 -3.27
C SER A 35 19.97 -11.91 -4.18
N GLN A 36 20.29 -13.11 -4.65
CA GLN A 36 19.40 -13.91 -5.47
C GLN A 36 18.16 -14.37 -4.69
N THR A 37 18.31 -14.77 -3.43
CA THR A 37 17.19 -15.13 -2.56
C THR A 37 16.33 -13.90 -2.26
N ALA A 38 16.95 -12.76 -1.97
CA ALA A 38 16.26 -11.48 -1.75
C ALA A 38 15.40 -11.10 -2.96
N TYR A 39 15.97 -11.24 -4.15
CA TYR A 39 15.28 -10.99 -5.42
C TYR A 39 14.04 -11.88 -5.57
N HIS A 40 14.17 -13.20 -5.37
CA HIS A 40 13.01 -14.09 -5.48
C HIS A 40 11.92 -13.79 -4.45
N ILE A 41 12.29 -13.52 -3.20
CA ILE A 41 11.35 -13.14 -2.14
C ILE A 41 10.62 -11.84 -2.53
N PHE A 42 11.35 -10.84 -3.02
CA PHE A 42 10.77 -9.59 -3.49
C PHE A 42 9.72 -9.82 -4.59
N TYR A 43 10.05 -10.60 -5.62
CA TYR A 43 9.11 -10.86 -6.72
C TYR A 43 7.91 -11.75 -6.33
N ILE A 44 7.91 -12.35 -5.14
CA ILE A 44 6.74 -13.04 -4.58
C ILE A 44 5.90 -12.09 -3.73
N LEU A 45 6.55 -11.33 -2.84
CA LEU A 45 5.87 -10.50 -1.86
C LEU A 45 5.41 -9.15 -2.42
N HIS A 46 6.15 -8.55 -3.34
CA HIS A 46 5.82 -7.24 -3.91
C HIS A 46 4.50 -7.25 -4.71
N PRO A 47 4.21 -8.27 -5.55
CA PRO A 47 2.88 -8.43 -6.14
C PRO A 47 1.74 -8.47 -5.12
N ALA A 48 1.90 -9.27 -4.07
CA ALA A 48 0.91 -9.40 -3.01
C ALA A 48 0.72 -8.08 -2.26
N HIS A 49 1.81 -7.38 -1.97
CA HIS A 49 1.80 -6.06 -1.34
C HIS A 49 0.97 -5.04 -2.15
N ILE A 50 1.19 -4.93 -3.47
CA ILE A 50 0.45 -3.99 -4.33
C ILE A 50 -1.04 -4.36 -4.37
N PHE A 51 -1.34 -5.64 -4.59
CA PHE A 51 -2.72 -6.12 -4.65
C PHE A 51 -3.48 -5.83 -3.35
N LEU A 52 -2.89 -6.18 -2.19
CA LEU A 52 -3.50 -5.95 -0.89
C LEU A 52 -3.65 -4.47 -0.56
N SER A 53 -2.67 -3.63 -0.94
CA SER A 53 -2.74 -2.18 -0.76
C SER A 53 -3.92 -1.57 -1.53
N ALA A 54 -4.09 -1.93 -2.80
CA ALA A 54 -5.20 -1.47 -3.63
C ALA A 54 -6.56 -1.98 -3.15
N LEU A 55 -6.64 -3.26 -2.76
CA LEU A 55 -7.82 -3.88 -2.16
C LEU A 55 -8.26 -3.14 -0.89
N VAL A 56 -7.37 -3.01 0.10
CA VAL A 56 -7.72 -2.41 1.40
C VAL A 56 -8.06 -0.93 1.24
N THR A 57 -7.34 -0.19 0.39
CA THR A 57 -7.64 1.21 0.12
C THR A 57 -9.05 1.38 -0.47
N ALA A 58 -9.38 0.59 -1.50
CA ALA A 58 -10.70 0.63 -2.12
C ALA A 58 -11.81 0.16 -1.15
N ALA A 59 -11.58 -0.93 -0.42
CA ALA A 59 -12.53 -1.48 0.54
C ALA A 59 -12.83 -0.51 1.69
N MET A 60 -11.80 0.16 2.24
CA MET A 60 -11.99 1.15 3.30
C MET A 60 -12.78 2.36 2.82
N TYR A 61 -12.54 2.83 1.60
CA TYR A 61 -13.35 3.90 1.00
C TYR A 61 -14.81 3.48 0.84
N LYS A 62 -15.06 2.27 0.31
CA LYS A 62 -16.40 1.71 0.14
C LYS A 62 -17.13 1.58 1.48
N LEU A 63 -16.46 1.04 2.51
CA LEU A 63 -17.03 0.86 3.84
C LEU A 63 -17.46 2.20 4.45
N HIS A 64 -16.65 3.25 4.35
CA HIS A 64 -16.96 4.51 5.04
C HIS A 64 -17.83 5.49 4.22
N THR A 65 -17.79 5.39 2.88
CA THR A 65 -18.43 6.38 1.99
C THR A 65 -19.64 5.81 1.29
N CYS A 66 -19.62 4.52 0.95
CA CYS A 66 -20.71 3.86 0.22
C CYS A 66 -21.69 3.11 1.14
N GLU A 67 -21.33 2.87 2.42
CA GLU A 67 -22.15 2.15 3.38
C GLU A 67 -23.03 3.03 4.29
N HIS A 68 -23.24 4.33 3.99
CA HIS A 68 -24.29 5.10 4.67
C HIS A 68 -25.68 4.74 4.12
N ILE A 69 -26.06 3.50 4.41
CA ILE A 69 -27.37 2.89 4.27
C ILE A 69 -28.19 3.32 5.48
N GLY A 70 -28.95 4.42 5.35
CA GLY A 70 -30.10 4.65 6.22
C GLY A 70 -31.15 3.56 5.99
N THR A 71 -32.05 3.36 6.96
CA THR A 71 -33.14 2.35 7.05
C THR A 71 -34.10 2.25 5.85
N LYS A 72 -33.83 2.95 4.74
CA LYS A 72 -34.70 3.08 3.56
C LYS A 72 -33.95 3.10 2.21
N CYS A 73 -32.71 2.61 2.10
CA CYS A 73 -32.01 2.62 0.80
C CYS A 73 -31.51 1.24 0.36
N ILE A 74 -32.27 0.66 -0.58
CA ILE A 74 -31.88 -0.46 -1.42
C ILE A 74 -30.84 0.07 -2.44
N THR A 75 -29.63 -0.51 -2.43
CA THR A 75 -28.56 -0.36 -3.44
C THR A 75 -27.95 1.05 -3.64
N GLY A 76 -27.07 1.48 -2.74
CA GLY A 76 -26.11 2.54 -3.05
C GLY A 76 -25.00 2.01 -3.96
N LYS A 77 -25.13 2.15 -5.28
CA LYS A 77 -24.02 1.83 -6.21
C LYS A 77 -22.84 2.74 -5.91
N CYS A 78 -21.78 2.19 -5.32
CA CYS A 78 -20.51 2.87 -5.18
C CYS A 78 -20.00 3.19 -6.60
N ASN A 79 -19.67 4.45 -6.89
CA ASN A 79 -19.22 4.84 -8.24
C ASN A 79 -17.87 4.15 -8.52
N LEU A 80 -17.87 3.17 -9.42
CA LEU A 80 -16.69 2.39 -9.78
C LEU A 80 -15.52 3.30 -10.21
N TRP A 81 -15.80 4.43 -10.87
CA TRP A 81 -14.77 5.40 -11.27
C TRP A 81 -14.08 6.05 -10.07
N ILE A 82 -14.83 6.37 -9.01
CA ILE A 82 -14.26 6.96 -7.80
C ILE A 82 -13.49 5.89 -7.02
N LEU A 83 -13.98 4.66 -6.97
CA LEU A 83 -13.29 3.53 -6.35
C LEU A 83 -11.95 3.25 -7.07
N LEU A 84 -11.95 3.24 -8.41
CA LEU A 84 -10.74 3.11 -9.23
C LEU A 84 -9.77 4.25 -8.97
N LEU A 85 -10.24 5.51 -8.98
CA LEU A 85 -9.40 6.66 -8.72
C LEU A 85 -8.73 6.57 -7.34
N ILE A 86 -9.51 6.35 -6.28
CA ILE A 86 -9.02 6.34 -4.89
C ILE A 86 -8.15 5.12 -4.64
N GLY A 87 -8.58 3.93 -5.06
CA GLY A 87 -7.80 2.71 -4.90
C GLY A 87 -6.48 2.76 -5.66
N TYR A 88 -6.47 3.26 -6.89
CA TYR A 88 -5.25 3.33 -7.71
C TYR A 88 -4.29 4.41 -7.19
N THR A 89 -4.77 5.64 -6.98
CA THR A 89 -3.93 6.74 -6.50
C THR A 89 -3.43 6.49 -5.08
N GLY A 90 -4.28 5.95 -4.20
CA GLY A 90 -3.90 5.59 -2.84
C GLY A 90 -2.91 4.43 -2.80
N SER A 91 -3.09 3.39 -3.62
CA SER A 91 -2.14 2.27 -3.65
C SER A 91 -0.84 2.64 -4.35
N VAL A 92 -0.89 3.02 -5.63
CA VAL A 92 0.30 3.24 -6.46
C VAL A 92 1.06 4.49 -6.01
N GLY A 93 0.35 5.55 -5.60
CA GLY A 93 0.96 6.77 -5.09
C GLY A 93 1.71 6.53 -3.78
N ILE A 94 1.07 5.86 -2.81
CA ILE A 94 1.74 5.55 -1.53
C ILE A 94 2.86 4.53 -1.72
N ALA A 95 2.68 3.51 -2.56
CA ALA A 95 3.74 2.56 -2.90
C ALA A 95 4.94 3.26 -3.54
N THR A 96 4.74 4.21 -4.47
CA THR A 96 5.84 4.99 -5.06
C THR A 96 6.58 5.81 -4.00
N LEU A 97 5.86 6.40 -3.06
CA LEU A 97 6.47 7.14 -1.95
C LEU A 97 7.31 6.22 -1.05
N SER A 98 6.73 5.09 -0.64
CA SER A 98 7.32 4.14 0.30
C SER A 98 8.47 3.31 -0.29
N ASP A 99 8.33 2.86 -1.53
CA ASP A 99 9.25 1.89 -2.14
C ASP A 99 10.37 2.57 -2.93
N SER A 100 10.17 3.84 -3.33
CA SER A 100 11.09 4.54 -4.23
C SER A 100 11.64 5.83 -3.62
N ILE A 101 10.75 6.75 -3.22
CA ILE A 101 11.15 8.10 -2.79
C ILE A 101 11.82 8.07 -1.41
N ILE A 102 11.19 7.44 -0.42
CA ILE A 102 11.74 7.35 0.94
C ILE A 102 13.10 6.62 0.95
N PRO A 103 13.26 5.45 0.28
CA PRO A 103 14.56 4.79 0.16
C PRO A 103 15.61 5.67 -0.52
N PHE A 104 15.28 6.34 -1.62
CA PHE A 104 16.20 7.26 -2.30
C PHE A 104 16.67 8.41 -1.39
N VAL A 105 15.76 8.99 -0.59
CA VAL A 105 16.14 10.00 0.41
C VAL A 105 17.09 9.40 1.44
N GLY A 106 16.82 8.19 1.93
CA GLY A 106 17.71 7.47 2.84
C GLY A 106 19.11 7.21 2.25
N GLU A 107 19.18 6.72 1.03
CA GLU A 107 20.43 6.51 0.28
C GLU A 107 21.22 7.81 0.09
N SER A 108 20.51 8.92 -0.17
CA SER A 108 21.10 10.25 -0.30
C SER A 108 21.72 10.72 1.01
N LEU A 109 20.97 10.61 2.12
CA LEU A 109 21.40 11.02 3.46
C LEU A 109 22.58 10.19 3.98
N LEU A 110 22.61 8.89 3.67
CA LEU A 110 23.69 7.96 4.06
C LEU A 110 24.87 7.95 3.09
N ASN A 111 24.80 8.76 2.04
CA ASN A 111 25.78 8.84 0.96
C ASN A 111 26.17 7.47 0.35
N LEU A 112 25.17 6.61 0.13
CA LEU A 112 25.39 5.28 -0.44
C LEU A 112 25.75 5.36 -1.94
N PRO A 113 26.52 4.39 -2.46
CA PRO A 113 26.76 4.28 -3.90
C PRO A 113 25.48 3.83 -4.64
N ASN A 114 25.36 4.17 -5.92
CA ASN A 114 24.26 3.74 -6.82
C ASN A 114 22.86 4.22 -6.43
N LYS A 115 22.74 5.45 -5.93
CA LYS A 115 21.45 6.08 -5.61
C LYS A 115 20.57 6.18 -6.85
N GLY A 116 19.31 5.74 -6.76
CA GLY A 116 18.40 5.76 -7.90
C GLY A 116 16.94 5.78 -7.48
N ILE A 117 16.12 6.56 -8.19
CA ILE A 117 14.67 6.52 -8.01
C ILE A 117 14.13 5.45 -8.98
N HIS A 118 13.60 4.37 -8.41
CA HIS A 118 12.98 3.30 -9.18
C HIS A 118 11.46 3.44 -9.20
N ILE A 119 10.88 3.90 -10.31
CA ILE A 119 9.43 4.15 -10.37
C ILE A 119 8.71 2.86 -10.79
N GLY A 120 8.22 2.10 -9.80
CA GLY A 120 7.68 0.76 -10.00
C GLY A 120 6.54 0.67 -11.02
N PHE A 121 5.60 1.63 -11.03
CA PHE A 121 4.48 1.62 -11.98
C PHE A 121 4.88 1.98 -13.42
N ILE A 122 6.10 2.48 -13.65
CA ILE A 122 6.67 2.75 -14.98
C ILE A 122 7.56 1.57 -15.39
N GLU A 123 8.54 1.23 -14.56
CA GLU A 123 9.53 0.18 -14.85
C GLU A 123 8.93 -1.23 -14.88
N LYS A 124 7.97 -1.48 -14.00
CA LYS A 124 7.26 -2.76 -13.85
C LYS A 124 5.76 -2.55 -14.05
N TRP A 125 5.38 -1.66 -14.96
CA TRP A 125 3.98 -1.30 -15.24
C TRP A 125 3.08 -2.54 -15.47
N TRP A 126 3.60 -3.56 -16.15
CA TRP A 126 2.91 -4.82 -16.47
C TRP A 126 2.58 -5.67 -15.24
N LEU A 127 3.28 -5.45 -14.13
CA LEU A 127 3.05 -6.13 -12.85
C LEU A 127 2.23 -5.24 -11.92
N VAL A 128 2.63 -3.98 -11.75
CA VAL A 128 2.04 -3.08 -10.76
C VAL A 128 0.61 -2.68 -11.13
N ASN A 129 0.38 -2.24 -12.36
CA ASN A 129 -0.93 -1.70 -12.74
C ASN A 129 -2.02 -2.78 -12.78
N PRO A 130 -1.79 -3.97 -13.36
CA PRO A 130 -2.79 -5.03 -13.35
C PRO A 130 -3.14 -5.52 -11.94
N LEU A 131 -2.16 -5.64 -11.04
CA LEU A 131 -2.41 -6.08 -9.66
C LEU A 131 -3.15 -5.02 -8.84
N ALA A 132 -2.83 -3.74 -9.04
CA ALA A 132 -3.58 -2.65 -8.42
C ALA A 132 -5.04 -2.66 -8.89
N LEU A 133 -5.28 -2.77 -10.21
CA LEU A 133 -6.63 -2.85 -10.76
C LEU A 133 -7.37 -4.10 -10.27
N ALA A 134 -6.71 -5.26 -10.20
CA ALA A 134 -7.29 -6.49 -9.67
C ALA A 134 -7.70 -6.34 -8.20
N GLY A 135 -6.86 -5.71 -7.36
CA GLY A 135 -7.18 -5.43 -5.96
C GLY A 135 -8.43 -4.55 -5.82
N ILE A 136 -8.52 -3.50 -6.64
CA ILE A 136 -9.71 -2.62 -6.64
C ILE A 136 -10.95 -3.36 -7.12
N ALA A 137 -10.82 -4.19 -8.16
CA ALA A 137 -11.93 -4.97 -8.70
C ALA A 137 -12.49 -5.97 -7.68
N VAL A 138 -11.65 -6.57 -6.84
CA VAL A 138 -12.09 -7.47 -5.76
C VAL A 138 -12.80 -6.70 -4.63
N ALA A 139 -12.48 -5.42 -4.42
CA ALA A 139 -13.15 -4.59 -3.42
C ALA A 139 -14.54 -4.08 -3.88
N TYR A 140 -14.78 -3.98 -5.18
CA TYR A 140 -16.05 -3.54 -5.77
C TYR A 140 -17.19 -4.53 -5.50
#